data_AF-A0A0Q0Y6I4-F1
#
_entry.id   AF-A0A0Q0Y6I4-F1
#
_cell.length_a   1.000
_cell.length_b   1.000
_cell.length_c   1.000
_cell.angle_alpha   90.00
_cell.angle_beta   90.00
_cell.angle_gamma   90.00
#
_symmetry.space_group_name_H-M   'P 1'
#
loop_
_entity.id
_entity.type
_entity.pdbx_description
1 polymer ?
#
loop_
_entity_poly.entity_id
_entity_poly.type
_entity_poly.pdbx_seq_one_letter_code
_entity_poly.pdbx_strand_id
1 'polypeptide(L)'
;MDRTTFNSGDDLLDGWLRHRALEHQQDRTTNTFVILDADRIAGYYCLATAAVERIPGSRRRSRRPTEPVAAMFVGRLAVDLRYQGRGIGARLVRDAVMRSLTVHRMVGLPLLLAHAMREPGRAFYRHVGFRDARFDPYLLALPLRAVAGG
;
A
#
# COMPACT_ATOMS: atom_id res chain seq x y z
N MET A 1 -10.87 0.55 -20.26
CA MET A 1 -11.18 0.90 -18.85
C MET A 1 -11.31 2.40 -18.74
N ASP A 2 -12.52 2.87 -18.44
CA ASP A 2 -12.77 4.28 -18.18
C ASP A 2 -12.43 4.61 -16.71
N ARG A 3 -11.55 5.61 -16.50
CA ARG A 3 -11.14 6.10 -15.17
C ARG A 3 -11.94 7.31 -14.72
N THR A 4 -12.58 8.00 -15.65
CA THR A 4 -13.23 9.30 -15.41
C THR A 4 -14.45 9.16 -14.51
N THR A 5 -15.11 8.00 -14.53
CA THR A 5 -16.30 7.68 -13.74
C THR A 5 -16.02 7.05 -12.37
N PHE A 6 -14.75 6.85 -11.99
CA PHE A 6 -14.39 6.33 -10.66
C PHE A 6 -14.66 7.39 -9.59
N ASN A 7 -15.37 7.04 -8.52
CA ASN A 7 -15.62 7.93 -7.38
C ASN A 7 -15.50 7.16 -6.07
N SER A 8 -14.48 7.46 -5.26
CA SER A 8 -14.28 6.86 -3.93
C SER A 8 -14.77 7.73 -2.77
N GLY A 9 -15.21 8.95 -3.06
CA GLY A 9 -15.51 9.97 -2.07
C GLY A 9 -14.28 10.75 -1.57
N ASP A 10 -13.12 10.54 -2.18
CA ASP A 10 -11.89 11.29 -1.92
C ASP A 10 -11.32 11.84 -3.24
N ASP A 11 -11.50 13.14 -3.45
CA ASP A 11 -11.12 13.82 -4.69
C ASP A 11 -9.61 13.71 -5.00
N LEU A 12 -8.76 13.59 -3.99
CA LEU A 12 -7.31 13.44 -4.19
C LEU A 12 -6.99 12.03 -4.73
N LEU A 13 -7.65 11.00 -4.22
CA LEU A 13 -7.50 9.63 -4.72
C LEU A 13 -8.14 9.47 -6.11
N ASP A 14 -9.29 10.08 -6.33
CA ASP A 14 -10.02 9.99 -7.61
C ASP A 14 -9.26 10.75 -8.71
N GLY A 15 -8.83 11.98 -8.42
CA GLY A 15 -8.04 12.80 -9.34
C GLY A 15 -6.69 12.15 -9.67
N TRP A 16 -6.02 11.55 -8.70
CA TRP A 16 -4.75 10.86 -8.97
C TRP A 16 -4.93 9.66 -9.92
N LEU A 17 -5.97 8.85 -9.75
CA LEU A 17 -6.25 7.73 -10.65
C LEU A 17 -6.51 8.21 -12.10
N ARG A 18 -7.34 9.25 -12.24
CA ARG A 18 -7.72 9.81 -13.53
C ARG A 18 -6.54 10.42 -14.29
N HIS A 19 -5.69 11.16 -13.59
CA HIS A 19 -4.71 12.04 -14.24
C HIS A 19 -3.25 11.59 -14.10
N ARG A 20 -2.88 10.84 -13.07
CA ARG A 20 -1.46 10.58 -12.72
C ARG A 20 -1.07 9.11 -12.71
N ALA A 21 -1.99 8.19 -12.40
CA ALA A 21 -1.65 6.77 -12.25
C ALA A 21 -0.97 6.16 -13.48
N LEU A 22 -1.39 6.54 -14.69
CA LEU A 22 -0.82 6.01 -15.94
C LEU A 22 0.59 6.54 -16.19
N GLU A 23 0.80 7.85 -16.05
CA GLU A 23 2.10 8.51 -16.17
C GLU A 23 3.09 7.89 -15.17
N HIS A 24 2.70 7.81 -13.90
CA HIS A 24 3.54 7.21 -12.85
C HIS A 24 3.89 5.74 -13.14
N GLN A 25 3.01 4.99 -13.80
CA GLN A 25 3.26 3.61 -14.19
C GLN A 25 4.19 3.50 -15.40
N GLN A 26 4.05 4.39 -16.38
CA GLN A 26 4.95 4.47 -17.52
C GLN A 26 6.38 4.80 -17.07
N ASP A 27 6.51 5.72 -16.12
CA ASP A 27 7.80 6.12 -15.52
C ASP A 27 8.31 5.15 -14.45
N ARG A 28 7.55 4.08 -14.16
CA ARG A 28 7.87 3.06 -13.14
C ARG A 28 8.08 3.62 -11.73
N THR A 29 7.53 4.79 -11.43
CA THR A 29 7.53 5.35 -10.07
C THR A 29 6.53 4.62 -9.17
N THR A 30 5.44 4.11 -9.76
CA THR A 30 4.49 3.21 -9.09
C THR A 30 4.00 2.14 -10.08
N ASN A 31 3.51 0.99 -9.60
CA ASN A 31 2.71 0.07 -10.42
C ASN A 31 1.28 0.06 -9.88
N THR A 32 0.31 0.36 -10.74
CA THR A 32 -1.11 0.47 -10.35
C THR A 32 -1.87 -0.80 -10.74
N PHE A 33 -2.67 -1.30 -9.80
CA PHE A 33 -3.48 -2.50 -9.96
C PHE A 33 -4.93 -2.16 -9.66
N VAL A 34 -5.84 -2.78 -10.41
CA VAL A 34 -7.28 -2.49 -10.36
C VAL A 34 -8.07 -3.79 -10.24
N ILE A 35 -9.17 -3.75 -9.51
CA ILE A 35 -10.23 -4.75 -9.59
C ILE A 35 -11.29 -4.19 -10.54
N LEU A 36 -11.62 -4.96 -11.56
CA LEU A 36 -12.65 -4.64 -12.52
C LEU A 36 -13.94 -5.41 -12.22
N ASP A 37 -15.06 -4.74 -12.42
CA ASP A 37 -16.38 -5.33 -12.54
C ASP A 37 -16.88 -5.00 -13.95
N ALA A 38 -16.82 -5.98 -14.85
CA ALA A 38 -16.82 -5.77 -16.30
C ALA A 38 -15.79 -4.70 -16.72
N ASP A 39 -16.23 -3.57 -17.27
CA ASP A 39 -15.36 -2.47 -17.70
C ASP A 39 -15.19 -1.35 -16.65
N ARG A 40 -15.80 -1.52 -15.47
CA ARG A 40 -15.80 -0.51 -14.39
C ARG A 40 -14.76 -0.85 -13.33
N ILE A 41 -14.13 0.19 -12.80
CA ILE A 41 -13.14 0.07 -11.74
C ILE A 41 -13.87 -0.01 -10.40
N ALA A 42 -13.88 -1.18 -9.77
CA ALA A 42 -14.45 -1.35 -8.42
C ALA A 42 -13.52 -0.80 -7.33
N GLY A 43 -12.22 -0.81 -7.58
CA GLY A 43 -11.20 -0.27 -6.69
C GLY A 43 -9.80 -0.43 -7.26
N TYR A 44 -8.86 0.30 -6.70
CA TYR A 44 -7.48 0.26 -7.14
C TYR A 44 -6.52 0.42 -5.98
N TYR A 45 -5.27 0.02 -6.20
CA TYR A 45 -4.15 0.43 -5.37
C TYR A 45 -2.87 0.59 -6.22
N CYS A 46 -1.85 1.23 -5.67
CA CYS A 46 -0.53 1.27 -6.31
C CYS A 46 0.59 0.86 -5.35
N LEU A 47 1.63 0.26 -5.91
CA LEU A 47 2.84 -0.16 -5.20
C LEU A 47 4.05 0.65 -5.66
N ALA A 48 4.88 1.01 -4.70
CA ALA A 48 6.19 1.62 -4.91
C ALA A 48 7.23 0.97 -3.99
N THR A 49 8.50 1.16 -4.31
CA THR A 49 9.60 0.90 -3.37
C THR A 49 9.71 2.04 -2.37
N ALA A 50 10.05 1.72 -1.13
CA ALA A 50 10.30 2.70 -0.08
C ALA A 50 11.49 2.27 0.77
N ALA A 51 11.99 3.22 1.55
CA ALA A 51 12.97 2.96 2.58
C ALA A 51 12.57 3.69 3.86
N VAL A 52 12.76 3.04 5.01
CA VAL A 52 12.51 3.64 6.32
C VAL A 52 13.85 3.93 6.96
N GLU A 53 14.13 5.21 7.14
CA GLU A 53 15.29 5.68 7.91
C GLU A 53 15.10 5.33 9.39
N ARG A 54 16.21 5.10 10.10
CA ARG A 54 16.19 4.96 11.55
C ARG A 54 16.10 6.34 12.19
N ILE A 55 15.34 6.42 13.28
CA ILE A 55 15.42 7.58 14.18
C ILE A 55 16.86 7.67 14.70
N PRO A 56 17.53 8.83 14.54
CA PRO A 56 18.84 9.09 15.13
C PRO A 56 18.82 8.83 16.63
N GLY A 57 19.85 8.17 17.17
CA GLY A 57 20.02 7.99 18.63
C GLY A 57 19.62 6.63 19.22
N SER A 58 19.07 5.69 18.43
CA SER A 58 18.95 4.31 18.90
C SER A 58 20.36 3.69 19.02
N ARG A 59 20.87 3.48 20.24
CA ARG A 59 22.26 3.00 20.49
C ARG A 59 22.55 1.55 20.07
N ARG A 60 21.57 0.83 19.53
CA ARG A 60 21.78 -0.53 19.00
C ARG A 60 22.39 -0.43 17.60
N ARG A 61 23.66 -0.77 17.46
CA ARG A 61 24.28 -1.09 16.16
C ARG A 61 23.37 -2.12 15.49
N SER A 62 22.68 -1.72 14.43
CA SER A 62 21.79 -2.61 13.70
C SER A 62 22.62 -3.76 13.17
N ARG A 63 22.24 -5.00 13.49
CA ARG A 63 22.85 -6.21 12.89
C ARG A 63 22.35 -6.44 11.46
N ARG A 64 21.62 -5.50 10.86
CA ARG A 64 21.12 -5.63 9.50
C ARG A 64 22.24 -5.30 8.51
N PRO A 65 22.32 -6.03 7.38
CA PRO A 65 23.33 -5.79 6.36
C PRO A 65 23.13 -4.47 5.60
N THR A 66 21.92 -3.89 5.61
CA THR A 66 21.62 -2.63 4.92
C THR A 66 20.83 -1.66 5.82
N GLU A 67 21.18 -0.38 5.72
CA GLU A 67 20.41 0.78 6.20
C GLU A 67 20.36 1.81 5.06
N PRO A 68 19.21 2.49 4.82
CA PRO A 68 17.92 2.37 5.50
C PRO A 68 17.20 1.03 5.25
N VAL A 69 16.13 0.74 6.01
CA VAL A 69 15.39 -0.53 5.86
C VAL A 69 14.53 -0.47 4.60
N ALA A 70 14.84 -1.33 3.63
CA ALA A 70 14.03 -1.48 2.41
C ALA A 70 12.60 -1.93 2.74
N ALA A 71 11.65 -1.43 1.96
CA ALA A 71 10.23 -1.75 2.09
C ALA A 71 9.50 -1.62 0.75
N MET A 72 8.34 -2.26 0.67
CA MET A 72 7.33 -1.88 -0.34
C MET A 72 6.29 -0.99 0.33
N PHE A 73 5.64 -0.14 -0.47
CA PHE A 73 4.70 0.84 0.01
C PHE A 73 3.42 0.81 -0.81
N VAL A 74 2.27 0.62 -0.15
CA VAL A 74 0.94 0.84 -0.71
C VAL A 74 0.71 2.35 -0.73
N GLY A 75 0.89 2.94 -1.91
CA GLY A 75 0.87 4.40 -2.08
C GLY A 75 -0.52 4.98 -1.94
N ARG A 76 -1.43 4.48 -2.75
CA ARG A 76 -2.84 4.88 -2.77
C ARG A 76 -3.68 3.63 -2.83
N LEU A 77 -4.80 3.63 -2.13
CA LEU A 77 -5.79 2.57 -2.17
C LEU A 77 -7.17 3.23 -2.05
N ALA A 78 -8.05 2.93 -3.00
CA ALA A 78 -9.41 3.45 -2.99
C ALA A 78 -10.38 2.41 -3.53
N VAL A 79 -11.61 2.46 -3.02
CA VAL A 79 -12.73 1.64 -3.48
C VAL A 79 -13.83 2.58 -3.92
N ASP A 80 -14.37 2.34 -5.11
CA ASP A 80 -15.47 3.15 -5.62
C ASP A 80 -16.70 3.01 -4.72
N LEU A 81 -17.41 4.11 -4.47
CA LEU A 81 -18.56 4.20 -3.57
C LEU A 81 -19.60 3.11 -3.83
N ARG A 82 -19.82 2.73 -5.10
CA ARG A 82 -20.78 1.67 -5.50
C ARG A 82 -20.40 0.29 -4.96
N TYR A 83 -19.13 0.09 -4.60
CA TYR A 83 -18.54 -1.19 -4.20
C TYR A 83 -18.02 -1.20 -2.76
N GLN A 84 -18.11 -0.07 -2.03
CA GLN A 84 -17.73 -0.01 -0.63
C GLN A 84 -18.62 -0.92 0.23
N GLY A 85 -18.08 -1.41 1.36
CA GLY A 85 -18.76 -2.38 2.23
C GLY A 85 -18.82 -3.82 1.69
N ARG A 86 -18.34 -4.09 0.47
CA ARG A 86 -18.37 -5.43 -0.16
C ARG A 86 -17.05 -6.22 -0.06
N GLY A 87 -16.17 -5.81 0.85
CA GLY A 87 -14.85 -6.44 1.04
C GLY A 87 -13.81 -6.19 -0.05
N ILE A 88 -14.07 -5.29 -1.02
CA ILE A 88 -13.13 -4.97 -2.11
C ILE A 88 -11.81 -4.43 -1.57
N GLY A 89 -11.83 -3.53 -0.59
CA GLY A 89 -10.61 -2.98 0.02
C GLY A 89 -9.70 -4.07 0.58
N ALA A 90 -10.25 -5.02 1.33
CA ALA A 90 -9.49 -6.14 1.88
C ALA A 90 -8.90 -7.05 0.78
N ARG A 91 -9.63 -7.26 -0.33
CA ARG A 91 -9.13 -8.00 -1.50
C ARG A 91 -7.97 -7.28 -2.17
N LEU A 92 -8.03 -5.95 -2.31
CA LEU A 92 -6.92 -5.14 -2.85
C LEU A 92 -5.67 -5.26 -1.97
N VAL A 93 -5.81 -5.13 -0.65
CA VAL A 93 -4.68 -5.29 0.28
C VAL A 93 -4.11 -6.71 0.21
N ARG A 94 -4.97 -7.74 0.15
CA ARG A 94 -4.52 -9.12 0.00
C ARG A 94 -3.69 -9.31 -1.27
N ASP A 95 -4.14 -8.78 -2.41
CA ASP A 95 -3.38 -8.81 -3.66
C ASP A 95 -2.03 -8.08 -3.52
N ALA A 96 -2.01 -6.90 -2.87
CA ALA A 96 -0.80 -6.13 -2.59
C ALA A 96 0.21 -6.93 -1.74
N VAL A 97 -0.27 -7.63 -0.72
CA VAL A 97 0.54 -8.49 0.15
C VAL A 97 1.12 -9.65 -0.65
N MET A 98 0.31 -10.36 -1.45
CA MET A 98 0.78 -11.48 -2.26
C MET A 98 1.87 -11.07 -3.25
N ARG A 99 1.71 -9.92 -3.92
CA ARG A 99 2.73 -9.37 -4.82
C ARG A 99 4.01 -9.00 -4.07
N SER A 100 3.88 -8.41 -2.89
CA SER A 100 5.02 -8.05 -2.05
C SER A 100 5.76 -9.28 -1.53
N LEU A 101 5.05 -10.37 -1.24
CA LEU A 101 5.65 -11.65 -0.85
C LEU A 101 6.43 -12.30 -1.99
N THR A 102 5.98 -12.17 -3.24
CA THR A 102 6.75 -12.62 -4.41
C THR A 102 8.10 -11.91 -4.49
N VAL A 103 8.12 -10.58 -4.30
CA VAL A 103 9.35 -9.79 -4.27
C VAL A 103 10.23 -10.17 -3.07
N HIS A 104 9.62 -10.32 -1.88
CA HIS A 104 10.31 -10.71 -0.64
C HIS A 104 11.11 -12.01 -0.75
N ARG A 105 10.66 -12.96 -1.57
CA ARG A 105 11.36 -14.24 -1.78
C ARG A 105 12.66 -14.09 -2.58
N MET A 106 12.78 -13.04 -3.39
CA MET A 106 13.93 -12.80 -4.26
C MET A 106 14.86 -11.71 -3.71
N VAL A 107 14.31 -10.73 -3.00
CA VAL A 107 15.02 -9.55 -2.50
C VAL A 107 14.64 -9.30 -1.04
N GLY A 108 15.63 -8.94 -0.22
CA GLY A 108 15.45 -8.65 1.21
C GLY A 108 14.50 -7.49 1.48
N LEU A 109 13.20 -7.78 1.53
CA LEU A 109 12.11 -6.82 1.66
C LEU A 109 11.28 -7.10 2.92
N PRO A 110 11.69 -6.65 4.11
CA PRO A 110 11.06 -7.09 5.37
C PRO A 110 9.66 -6.52 5.64
N LEU A 111 9.26 -5.44 4.97
CA LEU A 111 8.08 -4.65 5.33
C LEU A 111 7.25 -4.30 4.10
N LEU A 112 5.93 -4.40 4.26
CA LEU A 112 4.96 -3.67 3.45
C LEU A 112 4.40 -2.52 4.30
N LEU A 113 4.40 -1.33 3.74
CA LEU A 113 4.02 -0.10 4.41
C LEU A 113 2.76 0.48 3.78
N ALA A 114 2.01 1.27 4.54
CA ALA A 114 0.91 2.07 4.06
C ALA A 114 0.80 3.36 4.87
N HIS A 115 0.30 4.43 4.26
CA HIS A 115 0.05 5.69 4.95
C HIS A 115 -1.44 6.01 4.97
N ALA A 116 -1.95 6.41 6.13
CA ALA A 116 -3.35 6.76 6.33
C ALA A 116 -3.50 7.99 7.24
N MET A 117 -3.83 9.13 6.64
CA MET A 117 -3.98 10.40 7.36
C MET A 117 -5.22 10.44 8.27
N ARG A 118 -6.29 9.73 7.89
CA ARG A 118 -7.56 9.71 8.62
C ARG A 118 -7.76 8.41 9.39
N GLU A 119 -8.44 8.48 10.53
CA GLU A 119 -8.67 7.32 11.41
C GLU A 119 -9.40 6.15 10.72
N PRO A 120 -10.42 6.36 9.87
CA PRO A 120 -11.07 5.23 9.17
C PRO A 120 -10.08 4.42 8.32
N GLY A 121 -9.11 5.07 7.67
CA GLY A 121 -8.07 4.40 6.90
C GLY A 121 -7.10 3.62 7.80
N ARG A 122 -6.68 4.21 8.93
CA ARG A 122 -5.83 3.51 9.91
C ARG A 122 -6.52 2.30 10.51
N ALA A 123 -7.78 2.44 10.91
CA ALA A 123 -8.60 1.36 11.44
C ALA A 123 -8.76 0.23 10.40
N PHE A 124 -8.98 0.58 9.13
CA PHE A 124 -9.01 -0.39 8.03
C PHE A 124 -7.68 -1.17 7.91
N TYR A 125 -6.54 -0.48 7.86
CA TYR A 125 -5.23 -1.14 7.77
C TYR A 125 -4.93 -2.02 8.99
N ARG A 126 -5.28 -1.57 10.20
CA ARG A 126 -5.16 -2.39 11.42
C ARG A 126 -6.00 -3.66 11.35
N HIS A 127 -7.25 -3.54 10.89
CA HIS A 127 -8.15 -4.68 10.74
C HIS A 127 -7.60 -5.75 9.78
N VAL A 128 -6.87 -5.35 8.73
CA VAL A 128 -6.23 -6.26 7.78
C VAL A 128 -4.79 -6.64 8.17
N GLY A 129 -4.38 -6.38 9.41
CA GLY A 129 -3.16 -6.92 10.03
C GLY A 129 -1.95 -5.99 10.07
N PHE A 130 -2.05 -4.76 9.56
CA PHE A 130 -0.99 -3.76 9.72
C PHE A 130 -0.95 -3.26 11.17
N ARG A 131 0.21 -2.73 11.58
CA ARG A 131 0.42 -2.14 12.90
C ARG A 131 0.97 -0.73 12.77
N ASP A 132 0.60 0.16 13.68
CA ASP A 132 1.13 1.53 13.69
C ASP A 132 2.66 1.53 13.85
N ALA A 133 3.31 2.37 13.06
CA ALA A 133 4.72 2.66 13.25
C ALA A 133 4.89 3.55 14.49
N ARG A 134 5.89 3.25 15.32
CA ARG A 134 6.13 4.00 16.56
C ARG A 134 6.58 5.45 16.35
N PHE A 135 7.04 5.77 15.15
CA PHE A 135 7.75 7.03 14.84
C PHE A 135 6.98 7.94 13.88
N ASP A 136 5.92 7.43 13.26
CA ASP A 136 5.02 8.21 12.40
C ASP A 136 3.59 7.71 12.66
N PRO A 137 2.70 8.55 13.23
CA PRO A 137 1.35 8.15 13.60
C PRO A 137 0.44 7.85 12.39
N TYR A 138 0.87 8.21 11.17
CA TYR A 138 0.13 7.97 9.94
C TYR A 138 0.69 6.80 9.14
N LEU A 139 1.87 6.30 9.49
CA LEU A 139 2.50 5.14 8.86
C LEU A 139 2.09 3.86 9.57
N LEU A 140 1.64 2.87 8.81
CA LEU A 140 1.42 1.51 9.28
C LEU A 140 2.35 0.54 8.54
N ALA A 141 2.73 -0.53 9.23
CA ALA A 141 3.65 -1.54 8.73
C ALA A 141 3.10 -2.95 8.93
N LEU A 142 3.32 -3.80 7.93
CA LEU A 142 3.07 -5.22 7.94
C LEU A 142 4.41 -5.96 7.74
N PRO A 143 4.91 -6.69 8.76
CA PRO A 143 6.10 -7.52 8.61
C PRO A 143 5.83 -8.71 7.69
N LEU A 144 6.47 -8.75 6.52
CA LEU A 144 6.20 -9.78 5.51
C LEU A 144 6.58 -11.20 5.96
N ARG A 145 7.61 -11.33 6.82
CA ARG A 145 7.97 -12.62 7.42
C ARG A 145 6.86 -13.26 8.24
N ALA A 146 6.03 -12.45 8.90
CA ALA A 146 4.96 -12.94 9.77
C ALA A 146 3.79 -13.50 8.94
N VAL A 147 3.69 -13.04 7.69
CA VAL A 147 2.67 -13.48 6.73
C VAL A 147 3.19 -14.64 5.87
N ALA A 148 4.49 -14.68 5.56
CA ALA A 148 5.10 -15.71 4.73
C ALA A 148 5.18 -17.10 5.38
N GLY A 149 5.12 -17.17 6.72
CA GLY A 149 5.24 -18.41 7.50
C GLY A 149 3.90 -19.02 7.94
N GLY A 150 2.78 -18.51 7.43
CA GLY A 150 1.43 -19.04 7.67
C GLY A 150 0.79 -19.61 6.42
#